data_AF-A0AAV4S4X4-F1
#
_entry.id   AF-A0AAV4S4X4-F1
#
_cell.length_a   1.000
_cell.length_b   1.000
_cell.length_c   1.000
_cell.angle_alpha   90.00
_cell.angle_beta   90.00
_cell.angle_gamma   90.00
#
_symmetry.space_group_name_H-M   'P 1'
#
loop_
_entity.id
_entity.type
_entity.pdbx_description
1 polymer ?
#
loop_
_entity_poly.entity_id
_entity_poly.type
_entity_poly.pdbx_seq_one_letter_code
_entity_poly.pdbx_strand_id
1 'polypeptide(L)'
;MFFGFQMKICFVLASSDTNNPYPSQFATDVSYPPSVSEFVSTFTNILQSSPVLPNLFDLSELRPAALSNFHFEFISKRCQKVGCANSDLIARKVSEPVNQLKVLSIPVILKMYVNSLANYLSDEGILNSANAASLAMAYSKVMEESAASFVVNDNPDSKFSALTEGFINMLKSVGAFSPEKTPRYGRSNCGRNSSSHPALNENH
;
A
#
# COMPACT_ATOMS: atom_id res chain seq x y z
N MET A 1 -20.55 0.40 -3.01
CA MET A 1 -19.21 0.30 -3.63
C MET A 1 -18.15 0.96 -2.74
N PHE A 2 -17.99 0.49 -1.50
CA PHE A 2 -16.92 0.90 -0.57
C PHE A 2 -15.63 0.07 -0.74
N PHE A 3 -15.65 -0.91 -1.65
CA PHE A 3 -14.64 -1.96 -1.79
C PHE A 3 -13.39 -1.56 -2.58
N GLY A 4 -13.46 -0.57 -3.48
CA GLY A 4 -12.35 -0.26 -4.41
C GLY A 4 -11.19 0.54 -3.79
N PHE A 5 -11.47 1.54 -2.97
CA PHE A 5 -10.45 2.44 -2.41
C PHE A 5 -9.74 1.84 -1.18
N GLN A 6 -10.46 1.12 -0.33
CA GLN A 6 -9.88 0.45 0.85
C GLN A 6 -9.12 -0.84 0.50
N MET A 7 -9.49 -1.54 -0.59
CA MET A 7 -8.66 -2.63 -1.11
C MET A 7 -7.34 -2.11 -1.67
N LYS A 8 -7.30 -0.94 -2.32
CA LYS A 8 -6.06 -0.41 -2.92
C LYS A 8 -4.98 -0.14 -1.87
N ILE A 9 -5.30 0.41 -0.71
CA ILE A 9 -4.31 0.61 0.37
C ILE A 9 -3.79 -0.73 0.92
N CYS A 10 -4.67 -1.74 1.05
CA CYS A 10 -4.26 -3.09 1.42
C CYS A 10 -3.44 -3.78 0.31
N PHE A 11 -3.79 -3.51 -0.95
CA PHE A 11 -3.13 -4.03 -2.15
C PHE A 11 -1.74 -3.42 -2.32
N VAL A 12 -1.55 -2.16 -1.97
CA VAL A 12 -0.26 -1.48 -1.97
C VAL A 12 0.69 -2.10 -0.94
N LEU A 13 0.19 -2.53 0.21
CA LEU A 13 1.00 -3.35 1.13
C LEU A 13 1.15 -4.81 0.68
N ALA A 14 0.35 -5.27 -0.29
CA ALA A 14 0.33 -6.63 -0.85
C ALA A 14 1.06 -6.81 -2.19
N SER A 15 1.38 -5.73 -2.91
CA SER A 15 1.87 -5.76 -4.29
C SER A 15 3.37 -6.07 -4.41
N SER A 16 3.97 -6.71 -3.41
CA SER A 16 5.08 -7.63 -3.66
C SER A 16 4.53 -8.84 -4.42
N ASP A 17 4.53 -8.75 -5.74
CA ASP A 17 4.11 -9.77 -6.70
C ASP A 17 4.41 -11.20 -6.19
N THR A 18 3.36 -11.91 -5.77
CA THR A 18 3.46 -13.25 -5.15
C THR A 18 3.36 -14.39 -6.15
N ASN A 19 3.35 -14.09 -7.45
CA ASN A 19 3.30 -15.11 -8.50
C ASN A 19 4.66 -15.73 -8.83
N ASN A 20 5.74 -15.39 -8.12
CA ASN A 20 7.04 -16.06 -8.29
C ASN A 20 7.62 -16.50 -6.92
N PRO A 21 7.52 -17.80 -6.56
CA PRO A 21 8.09 -18.35 -5.32
C PRO A 21 9.62 -18.48 -5.33
N TYR A 22 10.33 -17.91 -6.32
CA TYR A 22 11.78 -17.95 -6.40
C TYR A 22 12.42 -16.55 -6.55
N PRO A 23 13.44 -16.20 -5.75
CA PRO A 23 14.24 -14.98 -5.94
C PRO A 23 15.23 -15.11 -7.11
N SER A 24 14.94 -15.95 -8.09
CA SER A 24 15.72 -16.05 -9.33
C SER A 24 15.00 -15.28 -10.43
N GLN A 25 15.75 -14.34 -11.01
CA GLN A 25 15.49 -13.60 -12.25
C GLN A 25 14.80 -12.25 -12.06
N PHE A 26 15.65 -11.22 -12.07
CA PHE A 26 15.33 -9.95 -12.71
C PHE A 26 14.62 -10.22 -14.05
N ALA A 27 13.55 -9.45 -14.32
CA ALA A 27 12.77 -9.41 -15.55
C ALA A 27 11.70 -10.51 -15.75
N THR A 28 10.44 -10.13 -15.51
CA THR A 28 9.37 -10.31 -16.51
C THR A 28 8.62 -8.99 -16.63
N ASP A 29 8.36 -8.63 -17.88
CA ASP A 29 7.94 -7.34 -18.44
C ASP A 29 6.58 -6.84 -17.92
N VAL A 30 6.55 -6.23 -16.74
CA VAL A 30 5.46 -5.31 -16.37
C VAL A 30 5.88 -3.93 -16.86
N SER A 31 5.32 -3.49 -17.98
CA SER A 31 5.50 -2.12 -18.46
C SER A 31 4.81 -1.17 -17.48
N TYR A 32 5.55 -0.72 -16.47
CA TYR A 32 5.09 0.33 -15.58
C TYR A 32 4.82 1.60 -16.38
N PRO A 33 3.81 2.40 -15.99
CA PRO A 33 3.68 3.75 -16.51
C PRO A 33 5.03 4.47 -16.40
N PRO A 34 5.44 5.27 -17.41
CA PRO A 34 6.72 5.98 -17.37
C PRO A 34 6.94 6.78 -16.08
N SER A 35 5.87 7.36 -15.53
CA SER A 35 5.87 8.08 -14.25
C SER A 35 6.22 7.20 -13.04
N VAL A 36 5.78 5.94 -13.01
CA VAL A 36 6.13 4.97 -11.96
C VAL A 36 7.60 4.59 -12.08
N SER A 37 8.07 4.29 -13.30
CA SER A 37 9.48 3.97 -13.55
C SER A 37 10.39 5.14 -13.17
N GLU A 38 10.02 6.36 -13.53
CA GLU A 38 10.78 7.57 -13.18
C GLU A 38 10.81 7.78 -11.66
N PHE A 39 9.67 7.70 -10.97
CA PHE A 39 9.62 7.81 -9.52
C PHE A 39 10.55 6.81 -8.82
N VAL A 40 10.46 5.52 -9.19
CA VAL A 40 11.27 4.46 -8.59
C VAL A 40 12.75 4.67 -8.89
N SER A 41 13.09 5.06 -10.13
CA SER A 41 14.47 5.33 -10.52
C SER A 41 15.05 6.53 -9.77
N THR A 42 14.29 7.64 -9.67
CA THR A 42 14.72 8.82 -8.92
C THR A 42 14.93 8.48 -7.44
N PHE A 43 13.98 7.78 -6.81
CA PHE A 43 14.12 7.37 -5.42
C PHE A 43 15.34 6.45 -5.21
N THR A 44 15.56 5.49 -6.11
CA THR A 44 16.70 4.56 -6.02
C THR A 44 18.03 5.31 -6.11
N ASN A 45 18.15 6.30 -6.99
CA ASN A 45 19.33 7.14 -7.09
C ASN A 45 19.57 7.96 -5.79
N ILE A 46 18.49 8.47 -5.19
CA ILE A 46 18.57 9.19 -3.90
C ILE A 46 18.98 8.23 -2.78
N LEU A 47 18.39 7.03 -2.73
CA LEU A 47 18.76 6.01 -1.75
C LEU A 47 20.26 5.70 -1.82
N GLN A 48 20.82 5.52 -3.01
CA GLN A 48 22.24 5.21 -3.19
C GLN A 48 23.19 6.35 -2.81
N SER A 49 22.73 7.60 -2.86
CA SER A 49 23.54 8.79 -2.55
C SER A 49 23.32 9.34 -1.14
N SER A 50 22.23 8.95 -0.47
CA SER A 50 21.93 9.36 0.90
C SER A 50 22.82 8.62 1.92
N PRO A 51 23.33 9.31 2.95
CA PRO A 51 24.05 8.66 4.04
C PRO A 51 23.11 7.92 5.02
N VAL A 52 21.80 8.13 4.94
CA VAL A 52 20.81 7.62 5.91
C VAL A 52 19.97 6.49 5.32
N LEU A 53 19.49 6.66 4.09
CA LEU A 53 18.49 5.75 3.50
C LEU A 53 18.97 4.30 3.28
N PRO A 54 20.21 4.02 2.86
CA PRO A 54 20.69 2.64 2.75
C PRO A 54 20.55 1.88 4.06
N ASN A 55 20.90 2.55 5.16
CA ASN A 55 20.83 1.95 6.49
C ASN A 55 19.39 1.74 6.97
N LEU A 56 18.50 2.70 6.69
CA LEU A 56 17.06 2.56 6.99
C LEU A 56 16.43 1.37 6.25
N PHE A 57 16.80 1.18 4.97
CA PHE A 57 16.24 0.14 4.11
C PHE A 57 16.91 -1.23 4.28
N ASP A 58 18.04 -1.30 4.99
CA ASP A 58 18.67 -2.56 5.34
C ASP A 58 17.98 -3.19 6.55
N LEU A 59 17.03 -4.07 6.24
CA LEU A 59 16.32 -4.89 7.22
C LEU A 59 16.81 -6.35 7.18
N SER A 60 18.01 -6.61 6.65
CA SER A 60 18.52 -7.98 6.48
C SER A 60 18.63 -8.76 7.79
N GLU A 61 18.81 -8.07 8.92
CA GLU A 61 18.83 -8.65 10.27
C GLU A 61 17.43 -8.90 10.87
N LEU A 62 16.38 -8.29 10.31
CA LEU A 62 15.01 -8.48 10.75
C LEU A 62 14.47 -9.82 10.22
N ARG A 63 13.81 -10.58 11.09
CA ARG A 63 13.17 -11.83 10.67
C ARG A 63 11.96 -11.54 9.78
N PRO A 64 11.82 -12.17 8.61
CA PRO A 64 10.64 -12.03 7.75
C PRO A 64 9.31 -12.30 8.47
N ALA A 65 9.32 -13.22 9.43
CA ALA A 65 8.16 -13.50 10.29
C ALA A 65 7.71 -12.28 11.12
N ALA A 66 8.65 -11.43 11.58
CA ALA A 66 8.32 -10.21 12.31
C ALA A 66 7.61 -9.19 11.40
N LEU A 67 8.11 -9.01 10.17
CA LEU A 67 7.48 -8.15 9.16
C LEU A 67 6.10 -8.68 8.75
N SER A 68 5.98 -9.98 8.54
CA SER A 68 4.70 -10.67 8.26
C SER A 68 3.67 -10.41 9.37
N ASN A 69 4.05 -10.64 10.63
CA ASN A 69 3.15 -10.43 11.77
C ASN A 69 2.71 -8.97 11.89
N PHE A 70 3.62 -8.02 11.66
CA PHE A 70 3.25 -6.61 11.64
C PHE A 70 2.22 -6.31 10.55
N HIS A 71 2.45 -6.75 9.31
CA HIS A 71 1.50 -6.54 8.21
C HIS A 71 0.14 -7.15 8.53
N PHE A 72 0.13 -8.36 9.08
CA PHE A 72 -1.11 -9.01 9.50
C PHE A 72 -1.88 -8.15 10.51
N GLU A 73 -1.23 -7.75 11.60
CA GLU A 73 -1.85 -6.94 12.67
C GLU A 73 -2.30 -5.56 12.18
N PHE A 74 -1.46 -4.88 11.40
CA PHE A 74 -1.73 -3.55 10.85
C PHE A 74 -2.94 -3.58 9.93
N ILE A 75 -2.96 -4.52 8.96
CA ILE A 75 -4.04 -4.65 7.98
C ILE A 75 -5.32 -5.08 8.68
N SER A 76 -5.28 -6.09 9.55
CA SER A 76 -6.46 -6.55 10.30
C SER A 76 -7.10 -5.41 11.10
N LYS A 77 -6.32 -4.66 11.89
CA LYS A 77 -6.84 -3.54 12.70
C LYS A 77 -7.40 -2.41 11.83
N ARG A 78 -6.76 -2.08 10.71
CA ARG A 78 -7.23 -1.02 9.81
C ARG A 78 -8.49 -1.44 9.06
N CYS A 79 -8.51 -2.65 8.50
CA CYS A 79 -9.68 -3.24 7.86
C CYS A 79 -10.89 -3.29 8.79
N GLN A 80 -10.71 -3.71 10.04
CA GLN A 80 -11.77 -3.72 11.04
C GLN A 80 -12.33 -2.31 11.30
N LYS A 81 -11.46 -1.31 11.48
CA LYS A 81 -11.88 0.08 11.73
C LYS A 81 -12.69 0.68 10.57
N VAL A 82 -12.44 0.27 9.34
CA VAL A 82 -13.13 0.79 8.15
C VAL A 82 -14.26 -0.12 7.65
N GLY A 83 -14.58 -1.19 8.38
CA GLY A 83 -15.70 -2.09 8.07
C GLY A 83 -15.47 -3.04 6.89
N CYS A 84 -14.22 -3.40 6.58
CA CYS A 84 -13.93 -4.39 5.55
C CYS A 84 -14.46 -5.78 5.95
N ALA A 85 -15.21 -6.42 5.06
CA ALA A 85 -15.56 -7.82 5.21
C ALA A 85 -14.30 -8.70 5.06
N ASN A 86 -14.17 -9.74 5.88
CA ASN A 86 -13.07 -10.72 5.84
C ASN A 86 -11.67 -10.12 6.09
N SER A 87 -11.54 -9.19 7.06
CA SER A 87 -10.27 -8.53 7.41
C SER A 87 -9.11 -9.51 7.65
N ASP A 88 -9.35 -10.62 8.34
CA ASP A 88 -8.32 -11.62 8.63
C ASP A 88 -7.84 -12.34 7.37
N LEU A 89 -8.74 -12.63 6.43
CA LEU A 89 -8.39 -13.26 5.16
C LEU A 89 -7.54 -12.32 4.30
N ILE A 90 -7.92 -11.03 4.26
CA ILE A 90 -7.15 -10.00 3.56
C ILE A 90 -5.75 -9.91 4.17
N ALA A 91 -5.66 -9.76 5.49
CA ALA A 91 -4.40 -9.67 6.20
C ALA A 91 -3.50 -10.89 5.95
N ARG A 92 -4.04 -12.12 6.03
CA ARG A 92 -3.29 -13.36 5.73
C ARG A 92 -2.72 -13.38 4.32
N LYS A 93 -3.54 -13.05 3.31
CA LYS A 93 -3.09 -13.03 1.91
C LYS A 93 -1.91 -12.10 1.67
N VAL A 94 -1.81 -11.03 2.45
CA VAL A 94 -0.70 -10.06 2.37
C VAL A 94 0.52 -10.52 3.18
N SER A 95 0.30 -11.05 4.38
CA SER A 95 1.40 -11.37 5.30
C SER A 95 2.09 -12.71 5.01
N GLU A 96 1.34 -13.75 4.63
CA GLU A 96 1.87 -15.10 4.42
C GLU A 96 3.05 -15.18 3.44
N PRO A 97 3.02 -14.50 2.28
CA PRO A 97 4.14 -14.51 1.33
C PRO A 97 5.42 -13.91 1.92
N VAL A 98 5.30 -12.87 2.76
CA VAL A 98 6.45 -12.23 3.43
C VAL A 98 7.15 -13.23 4.34
N ASN A 99 6.40 -14.11 5.00
CA ASN A 99 6.94 -15.14 5.87
C ASN A 99 7.77 -16.21 5.12
N GLN A 100 7.59 -16.34 3.79
CA GLN A 100 8.36 -17.26 2.95
C GLN A 100 9.69 -16.67 2.48
N LEU A 101 9.92 -15.37 2.71
CA LEU A 101 11.18 -14.74 2.36
C LEU A 101 12.30 -15.28 3.25
N LYS A 102 13.50 -15.39 2.69
CA LYS A 102 14.70 -15.79 3.44
C LYS A 102 15.43 -14.59 4.05
N VAL A 103 15.45 -13.48 3.33
CA VAL A 103 16.18 -12.25 3.68
C VAL A 103 15.37 -11.04 3.24
N LEU A 104 15.33 -10.01 4.08
CA LEU A 104 14.72 -8.72 3.79
C LEU A 104 15.76 -7.73 3.25
N SER A 105 16.30 -8.02 2.07
CA SER A 105 17.33 -7.18 1.45
C SER A 105 16.76 -5.85 0.95
N ILE A 106 17.61 -4.84 0.78
CA ILE A 106 17.22 -3.51 0.26
C ILE A 106 16.37 -3.62 -1.02
N PRO A 107 16.72 -4.43 -2.05
CA PRO A 107 15.88 -4.57 -3.24
C PRO A 107 14.48 -5.13 -2.96
N VAL A 108 14.35 -6.02 -1.97
CA VAL A 108 13.05 -6.57 -1.55
C VAL A 108 12.21 -5.47 -0.89
N ILE A 109 12.80 -4.74 0.06
CA ILE A 109 12.12 -3.65 0.78
C ILE A 109 11.75 -2.49 -0.17
N LEU A 110 12.61 -2.16 -1.12
CA LEU A 110 12.32 -1.17 -2.18
C LEU A 110 11.07 -1.56 -2.98
N LYS A 111 10.97 -2.83 -3.41
CA LYS A 111 9.78 -3.31 -4.12
C LYS A 111 8.53 -3.22 -3.24
N MET A 112 8.64 -3.62 -1.97
CA MET A 112 7.50 -3.65 -1.05
C MET A 112 6.94 -2.26 -0.73
N TYR A 113 7.80 -1.25 -0.57
CA TYR A 113 7.37 0.07 -0.12
C TYR A 113 7.39 1.13 -1.22
N VAL A 114 8.42 1.17 -2.06
CA VAL A 114 8.61 2.24 -3.05
C VAL A 114 7.82 1.95 -4.32
N ASN A 115 7.93 0.74 -4.87
CA ASN A 115 7.15 0.39 -6.07
C ASN A 115 5.65 0.40 -5.75
N SER A 116 5.29 -0.17 -4.60
CA SER A 116 3.91 -0.14 -4.11
C SER A 116 3.36 1.27 -3.95
N LEU A 117 4.12 2.19 -3.33
CA LEU A 117 3.71 3.60 -3.23
C LEU A 117 3.55 4.22 -4.62
N ALA A 118 4.51 4.00 -5.52
CA ALA A 118 4.45 4.56 -6.86
C ALA A 118 3.20 4.08 -7.63
N ASN A 119 2.90 2.78 -7.56
CA ASN A 119 1.69 2.20 -8.14
C ASN A 119 0.43 2.78 -7.50
N TYR A 120 0.38 2.91 -6.18
CA TYR A 120 -0.74 3.56 -5.48
C TYR A 120 -1.00 4.96 -6.01
N LEU A 121 0.04 5.79 -6.03
CA LEU A 121 -0.08 7.18 -6.42
C LEU A 121 -0.48 7.28 -7.90
N SER A 122 0.00 6.37 -8.75
CA SER A 122 -0.40 6.29 -10.16
C SER A 122 -1.88 5.92 -10.29
N ASP A 123 -2.33 4.89 -9.57
CA ASP A 123 -3.72 4.41 -9.58
C ASP A 123 -4.72 5.43 -9.01
N GLU A 124 -4.25 6.34 -8.16
CA GLU A 124 -5.04 7.44 -7.62
C GLU A 124 -4.93 8.72 -8.47
N GLY A 125 -4.19 8.68 -9.59
CA GLY A 125 -3.98 9.82 -10.48
C GLY A 125 -3.12 10.94 -9.87
N ILE A 126 -2.45 10.66 -8.75
CA ILE A 126 -1.56 11.61 -8.06
C ILE A 126 -0.20 11.63 -8.73
N LEU A 127 0.34 10.47 -9.11
CA LEU A 127 1.62 10.34 -9.79
C LEU A 127 1.46 10.47 -11.30
N ASN A 128 2.22 11.38 -11.90
CA ASN A 128 2.28 11.59 -13.35
C ASN A 128 3.70 12.04 -13.75
N SER A 129 3.97 12.11 -15.05
CA SER A 129 5.30 12.45 -15.57
C SER A 129 5.79 13.84 -15.20
N ALA A 130 4.90 14.78 -14.83
CA ALA A 130 5.32 16.13 -14.43
C ALA A 130 5.78 16.20 -12.96
N ASN A 131 5.38 15.24 -12.11
CA ASN A 131 5.66 15.28 -10.68
C ASN A 131 6.38 14.05 -10.12
N ALA A 132 6.71 13.06 -10.95
CA ALA A 132 7.31 11.80 -10.50
C ALA A 132 8.62 12.00 -9.73
N ALA A 133 9.56 12.75 -10.30
CA ALA A 133 10.82 13.05 -9.62
C ALA A 133 10.62 13.86 -8.33
N SER A 134 9.74 14.87 -8.34
CA SER A 134 9.44 15.70 -7.17
C SER A 134 8.78 14.93 -6.04
N LEU A 135 7.86 14.02 -6.35
CA LEU A 135 7.24 13.14 -5.36
C LEU A 135 8.24 12.13 -4.80
N ALA A 136 9.14 11.59 -5.62
CA ALA A 136 10.21 10.71 -5.15
C ALA A 136 11.15 11.43 -4.17
N MET A 137 11.53 12.67 -4.48
CA MET A 137 12.31 13.55 -3.59
C MET A 137 11.56 13.93 -2.31
N ALA A 138 10.25 14.17 -2.38
CA ALA A 138 9.45 14.42 -1.20
C ALA A 138 9.39 13.19 -0.30
N TYR A 139 9.19 12.01 -0.90
CA TYR A 139 9.14 10.75 -0.18
C TYR A 139 10.48 10.40 0.49
N SER A 140 11.61 10.64 -0.19
CA SER A 140 12.94 10.41 0.40
C SER A 140 13.16 11.28 1.64
N LYS A 141 12.76 12.57 1.60
CA LYS A 141 12.84 13.46 2.77
C LYS A 141 12.00 12.97 3.94
N VAL A 142 10.76 12.55 3.68
CA VAL A 142 9.88 11.97 4.71
C VAL A 142 10.51 10.73 5.35
N MET A 143 11.19 9.90 4.54
CA MET A 143 11.92 8.72 5.05
C MET A 143 13.15 9.10 5.88
N GLU A 144 13.92 10.11 5.47
CA GLU A 144 15.07 10.60 6.24
C GLU A 144 14.64 11.21 7.58
N GLU A 145 13.57 12.01 7.60
CA GLU A 145 12.99 12.57 8.82
C GLU A 145 12.47 11.48 9.76
N SER A 146 11.86 10.43 9.20
CA SER A 146 11.40 9.29 9.99
C SER A 146 12.56 8.48 10.55
N ALA A 147 13.61 8.25 9.76
CA ALA A 147 14.83 7.60 10.25
C ALA A 147 15.42 8.35 11.44
N ALA A 148 15.57 9.67 11.33
CA ALA A 148 16.09 10.51 12.41
C ALA A 148 15.24 10.47 13.69
N SER A 149 13.93 10.24 13.56
CA SER A 149 12.98 10.26 14.68
C SER A 149 12.83 8.90 15.38
N PHE A 150 12.98 7.80 14.64
CA PHE A 150 12.59 6.47 15.12
C PHE A 150 13.72 5.43 15.12
N VAL A 151 14.79 5.61 14.35
CA VAL A 151 15.93 4.66 14.38
C VAL A 151 16.72 4.88 15.66
N VAL A 152 16.87 3.82 16.46
CA VAL A 152 17.60 3.84 17.72
C VAL A 152 18.68 2.77 17.68
N ASN A 153 19.94 3.18 17.81
CA ASN A 153 21.11 2.30 17.89
C ASN A 153 21.16 1.23 16.78
N ASP A 154 20.74 1.59 15.57
CA ASP A 154 20.72 0.69 14.42
C ASP A 154 19.84 -0.57 14.58
N ASN A 155 18.94 -0.58 15.56
CA ASN A 155 18.10 -1.72 15.84
C ASN A 155 17.12 -2.02 14.68
N PRO A 156 17.03 -3.26 14.17
CA PRO A 156 16.15 -3.62 13.05
C PRO A 156 14.66 -3.32 13.26
N ASP A 157 14.13 -3.51 14.47
CA ASP A 157 12.72 -3.18 14.79
C ASP A 157 12.47 -1.67 14.74
N SER A 158 13.47 -0.87 15.15
CA SER A 158 13.40 0.60 15.10
C SER A 158 13.50 1.13 13.66
N LYS A 159 14.38 0.55 12.83
CA LYS A 159 14.45 0.80 11.38
C LYS A 159 13.13 0.48 10.70
N PHE A 160 12.56 -0.67 11.03
CA PHE A 160 11.28 -1.08 10.50
C PHE A 160 10.13 -0.13 10.90
N SER A 161 10.12 0.32 12.16
CA SER A 161 9.14 1.31 12.64
C SER A 161 9.29 2.63 11.90
N ALA A 162 10.52 3.12 11.73
CA ALA A 162 10.82 4.32 10.96
C ALA A 162 10.35 4.20 9.50
N LEU A 163 10.67 3.09 8.84
CA LEU A 163 10.29 2.85 7.46
C LEU A 163 8.76 2.85 7.28
N THR A 164 8.05 2.24 8.22
CA THR A 164 6.58 2.21 8.20
C THR A 164 5.96 3.57 8.49
N GLU A 165 6.46 4.31 9.48
CA GLU A 165 5.97 5.65 9.78
C GLU A 165 6.23 6.63 8.63
N GLY A 166 7.40 6.57 7.99
CA GLY A 166 7.72 7.35 6.79
C GLY A 166 6.74 7.06 5.65
N PHE A 167 6.45 5.79 5.37
CA PHE A 167 5.46 5.39 4.38
C PHE A 167 4.05 5.91 4.70
N ILE A 168 3.60 5.75 5.95
CA ILE A 168 2.28 6.23 6.40
C ILE A 168 2.20 7.75 6.31
N ASN A 169 3.25 8.47 6.67
CA ASN A 169 3.28 9.93 6.63
C ASN A 169 3.24 10.45 5.19
N MET A 170 3.88 9.76 4.25
CA MET A 170 3.74 10.07 2.83
C MET A 170 2.31 9.83 2.34
N LEU A 171 1.66 8.73 2.73
CA LEU A 171 0.25 8.50 2.38
C LEU A 171 -0.68 9.56 2.97
N LYS A 172 -0.42 10.03 4.20
CA LYS A 172 -1.18 11.14 4.80
C LYS A 172 -0.99 12.43 4.01
N SER A 173 0.24 12.77 3.62
CA SER A 173 0.54 14.03 2.92
C SER A 173 -0.15 14.13 1.56
N VAL A 174 -0.34 13.00 0.87
CA VAL A 174 -1.06 12.93 -0.41
C VAL A 174 -2.58 12.74 -0.25
N GLY A 175 -3.11 12.83 0.98
CA GLY A 175 -4.54 12.75 1.25
C GLY A 175 -5.15 11.36 1.10
N ALA A 176 -4.36 10.28 1.21
CA ALA A 176 -4.85 8.90 1.08
C ALA A 176 -5.92 8.51 2.11
N PHE A 177 -5.96 9.21 3.25
CA PHE A 177 -6.89 8.93 4.35
C PHE A 177 -8.05 9.95 4.46
N SER A 178 -8.22 10.84 3.47
CA SER A 178 -9.30 11.82 3.49
C SER A 178 -10.67 11.16 3.22
N PRO A 179 -11.71 11.41 4.04
CA PRO A 179 -13.04 10.84 3.85
C PRO A 179 -13.80 11.39 2.62
N GLU A 180 -13.21 12.31 1.85
CA GLU A 180 -13.89 13.05 0.79
C GLU A 180 -14.05 12.28 -0.54
N LYS A 181 -13.53 11.06 -0.66
CA LYS A 181 -13.75 10.20 -1.85
C LYS A 181 -15.05 9.38 -1.80
N THR A 182 -16.12 9.94 -1.24
CA THR A 182 -17.48 9.47 -1.56
C THR A 182 -17.87 10.04 -2.92
N PRO A 183 -18.21 9.22 -3.93
CA PRO A 183 -18.97 9.72 -5.06
C PRO A 183 -20.26 10.32 -4.49
N ARG A 184 -20.46 11.63 -4.64
CA ARG A 184 -21.78 12.24 -4.49
C ARG A 184 -22.65 11.69 -5.61
N TYR A 185 -23.18 10.48 -5.45
CA TYR A 185 -24.24 10.01 -6.31
C TYR A 185 -25.50 10.76 -5.92
N GLY A 186 -26.04 11.49 -6.89
CA GLY A 186 -27.27 12.23 -6.76
C GLY A 186 -28.35 11.38 -6.10
N ARG A 187 -28.99 12.00 -5.12
CA ARG A 187 -30.22 11.56 -4.47
C ARG A 187 -31.26 11.29 -5.56
N SER A 188 -31.32 10.05 -6.03
CA SER A 188 -32.36 9.58 -6.93
C SER A 188 -33.53 9.20 -6.04
N ASN A 189 -34.57 10.02 -6.06
CA ASN A 189 -35.86 9.72 -5.46
C ASN A 189 -36.30 8.31 -5.86
N CYS A 190 -36.26 7.36 -4.93
CA CYS A 190 -37.11 6.17 -5.05
C CYS A 190 -38.54 6.65 -4.80
N GLY A 191 -39.23 6.98 -5.88
CA GLY A 191 -40.67 7.12 -5.89
C GLY A 191 -41.30 5.83 -5.40
N ARG A 192 -42.02 5.89 -4.28
CA ARG A 192 -43.06 4.92 -3.98
C ARG A 192 -44.15 5.11 -5.02
N ASN A 193 -44.19 4.20 -5.99
CA ASN A 193 -45.43 3.76 -6.60
C ASN A 193 -45.18 2.38 -7.22
N SER A 194 -45.64 1.34 -6.51
CA SER A 194 -45.96 0.07 -7.12
C SER A 194 -47.31 -0.35 -6.59
N SER A 195 -48.28 -0.13 -7.47
CA SER A 195 -49.67 -0.52 -7.39
C SER A 195 -49.82 -2.03 -7.67
N SER A 196 -50.91 -2.58 -7.13
CA SER A 196 -51.68 -3.73 -7.63
C SER A 196 -51.10 -5.15 -7.47
N HIS A 197 -51.71 -5.90 -6.54
CA HIS A 197 -51.90 -7.36 -6.63
C HIS A 197 -53.04 -7.69 -7.61
N PRO A 198 -52.94 -8.76 -8.40
CA PRO A 198 -54.12 -9.47 -8.89
C PRO A 198 -54.09 -10.98 -8.59
N ALA A 199 -55.25 -11.61 -8.84
CA ALA A 199 -55.64 -13.04 -8.80
C ALA A 199 -56.33 -13.47 -7.48
N LEU A 200 -57.53 -14.08 -7.46
CA LEU A 200 -58.37 -14.72 -8.47
C LEU A 200 -59.84 -14.82 -7.96
N ASN A 201 -60.77 -14.89 -8.90
CA ASN A 201 -62.22 -15.08 -8.81
C ASN A 201 -62.60 -16.56 -8.53
N GLU A 202 -63.67 -16.85 -7.77
CA GLU A 202 -64.80 -17.70 -8.23
C GLU A 202 -65.94 -17.85 -7.18
N ASN A 203 -67.14 -18.07 -7.73
CA ASN A 203 -68.49 -18.05 -7.15
C ASN A 203 -68.83 -19.18 -6.15
N HIS A 204 -69.57 -18.88 -5.09
CA HIS A 204 -70.94 -19.38 -4.78
C HIS A 204 -71.48 -18.79 -3.47
#